data_AF-A0A9W6XF33-F1
#
_entry.id   AF-A0A9W6XF33-F1
#
_cell.length_a   1.000
_cell.length_b   1.000
_cell.length_c   1.000
_cell.angle_alpha   90.00
_cell.angle_beta   90.00
_cell.angle_gamma   90.00
#
_symmetry.space_group_name_H-M   'P 1'
#
loop_
_entity.id
_entity.type
_entity.pdbx_description
1 polymer ?
#
loop_
_entity_poly.entity_id
_entity_poly.type
_entity_poly.pdbx_seq_one_letter_code
_entity_poly.pdbx_strand_id
1 'polypeptide(L)'
;MPWGNQICYVHNIYAANTAAERRALFEKLPRSFEDSAVHIVCGDFNLALDPDLDAGAEHPNPDPSRRALALWLAQLNVTEPWRLHHPADKVYSGPLPRVNRLDYIFLSDETVTDFYLDSGYSVWENGGDHLAHHVELSSWHHPTGTEF
;
A
#
# COMPACT_ATOMS: atom_id res chain seq x y z
N MET A 1 -7.47 0.16 21.73
CA MET A 1 -7.25 0.07 20.28
C MET A 1 -6.98 1.47 19.77
N PRO A 2 -5.99 1.69 18.90
CA PRO A 2 -5.56 3.03 18.46
C PRO A 2 -6.74 3.88 17.92
N TRP A 3 -7.75 3.24 17.32
CA TRP A 3 -8.89 3.91 16.70
C TRP A 3 -10.18 3.97 17.56
N GLY A 4 -10.08 3.70 18.87
CA GLY A 4 -11.22 3.80 19.79
C GLY A 4 -12.43 2.94 19.37
N ASN A 5 -13.56 3.60 19.07
CA ASN A 5 -14.82 2.99 18.59
C ASN A 5 -14.99 3.06 17.06
N GLN A 6 -14.01 3.55 16.31
CA GLN A 6 -14.10 3.60 14.85
C GLN A 6 -14.04 2.18 14.26
N ILE A 7 -14.70 2.00 13.12
CA ILE A 7 -14.65 0.75 12.37
C ILE A 7 -13.37 0.76 11.54
N CYS A 8 -12.54 -0.27 11.70
CA CYS A 8 -11.35 -0.49 10.86
C CYS A 8 -11.65 -1.55 9.79
N TYR A 9 -11.52 -1.17 8.53
CA TYR A 9 -11.59 -2.09 7.39
C TYR A 9 -10.18 -2.46 6.94
N VAL A 10 -9.93 -3.76 6.83
CA VAL A 10 -8.70 -4.31 6.25
C VAL A 10 -9.01 -4.84 4.85
N HIS A 11 -8.46 -4.19 3.84
CA HIS A 11 -8.58 -4.56 2.43
C HIS A 11 -7.34 -5.33 2.01
N ASN A 12 -7.37 -6.66 2.12
CA ASN A 12 -6.31 -7.52 1.64
C ASN A 12 -6.53 -7.87 0.16
N ILE A 13 -5.69 -7.32 -0.72
CA ILE A 13 -5.82 -7.42 -2.17
C ILE A 13 -4.79 -8.42 -2.72
N TYR A 14 -5.26 -9.36 -3.51
CA TYR A 14 -4.42 -10.16 -4.41
C TYR A 14 -4.89 -9.91 -5.84
N ALA A 15 -4.17 -9.04 -6.56
CA ALA A 15 -4.58 -8.59 -7.88
C ALA A 15 -4.11 -9.53 -8.98
N ALA A 16 -4.78 -9.47 -10.13
CA ALA A 16 -4.46 -10.32 -11.27
C ALA A 16 -3.12 -9.96 -11.94
N ASN A 17 -2.59 -10.88 -12.75
CA ASN A 17 -1.33 -10.67 -13.47
C ASN A 17 -1.48 -9.82 -14.74
N THR A 18 -2.68 -9.74 -15.31
CA THR A 18 -2.93 -8.93 -16.52
C THR A 18 -3.46 -7.55 -16.17
N ALA A 19 -3.02 -6.52 -16.90
CA ALA A 19 -3.45 -5.14 -16.69
C ALA A 19 -4.98 -4.96 -16.83
N ALA A 20 -5.60 -5.70 -17.76
CA ALA A 20 -7.05 -5.63 -17.98
C ALA A 20 -7.83 -6.20 -16.78
N GLU A 21 -7.43 -7.36 -16.26
CA GLU A 21 -8.08 -7.97 -15.10
C GLU A 21 -7.82 -7.17 -13.82
N ARG A 22 -6.59 -6.66 -13.61
CA ARG A 22 -6.29 -5.75 -12.49
C ARG A 22 -7.18 -4.52 -12.51
N ARG A 23 -7.27 -3.87 -13.67
CA ARG A 23 -8.12 -2.69 -13.84
C ARG A 23 -9.57 -3.00 -13.49
N ALA A 24 -10.11 -4.09 -14.04
CA ALA A 24 -11.49 -4.51 -13.78
C ALA A 24 -11.74 -4.85 -12.31
N LEU A 25 -10.75 -5.40 -11.60
CA LEU A 25 -10.78 -5.59 -10.15
C LEU A 25 -10.84 -4.24 -9.43
N PHE A 26 -9.89 -3.34 -9.67
CA PHE A 26 -9.79 -2.05 -8.98
C PHE A 26 -11.01 -1.15 -9.21
N GLU A 27 -11.62 -1.19 -10.39
CA GLU A 27 -12.87 -0.46 -10.70
C GLU A 27 -14.07 -0.97 -9.88
N LYS A 28 -14.06 -2.24 -9.47
CA LYS A 28 -15.14 -2.89 -8.70
C LYS A 28 -14.97 -2.82 -7.18
N LEU A 29 -13.83 -2.34 -6.70
CA LEU A 29 -13.58 -2.25 -5.26
C LEU A 29 -14.61 -1.32 -4.59
N PRO A 30 -15.06 -1.67 -3.37
CA PRO A 30 -16.05 -0.88 -2.63
C PRO A 30 -15.55 0.53 -2.35
N ARG A 31 -16.47 1.51 -2.36
CA ARG A 31 -16.18 2.95 -2.18
C ARG A 31 -17.07 3.63 -1.15
N SER A 32 -18.08 2.93 -0.66
CA SER A 32 -19.06 3.46 0.29
C SER A 32 -18.77 2.87 1.65
N PHE A 33 -18.27 3.70 2.56
CA PHE A 33 -17.96 3.36 3.95
C PHE A 33 -18.48 4.48 4.86
N GLU A 34 -18.43 4.25 6.17
CA GLU A 34 -18.72 5.29 7.16
C GLU A 34 -17.67 6.41 7.08
N ASP A 35 -18.10 7.67 7.27
CA ASP A 35 -17.20 8.84 7.18
C ASP A 35 -16.01 8.80 8.17
N SER A 36 -16.12 8.03 9.25
CA SER A 36 -15.07 7.86 10.27
C SER A 36 -14.38 6.50 10.22
N ALA A 37 -14.57 5.77 9.11
CA ALA A 37 -13.93 4.48 8.91
C ALA A 37 -12.41 4.65 8.75
N VAL A 38 -11.66 3.77 9.42
CA VAL A 38 -10.22 3.62 9.22
C VAL A 38 -9.97 2.53 8.20
N HIS A 39 -9.02 2.75 7.31
CA HIS A 39 -8.68 1.83 6.24
C HIS A 39 -7.22 1.40 6.33
N ILE A 40 -7.02 0.10 6.28
CA ILE A 40 -5.72 -0.53 5.99
C ILE A 40 -5.90 -1.23 4.66
N VAL A 41 -5.14 -0.83 3.66
CA VAL A 41 -5.11 -1.50 2.36
C VAL A 41 -3.78 -2.19 2.22
N CYS A 42 -3.76 -3.49 1.96
CA CYS A 42 -2.51 -4.23 1.84
C CYS A 42 -2.61 -5.38 0.84
N GLY A 43 -1.45 -5.91 0.45
CA GLY A 43 -1.34 -7.14 -0.32
C GLY A 43 -0.49 -7.00 -1.59
N ASP A 44 -0.61 -7.98 -2.48
CA ASP A 44 0.09 -8.02 -3.76
C ASP A 44 -0.81 -7.46 -4.87
N PHE A 45 -0.43 -6.29 -5.36
CA PHE A 45 -1.18 -5.57 -6.39
C PHE A 45 -0.78 -5.96 -7.80
N ASN A 46 0.23 -6.84 -7.96
CA ASN A 46 0.79 -7.22 -9.26
C ASN A 46 1.05 -6.02 -10.18
N LEU A 47 1.45 -4.89 -9.59
CA LEU A 47 1.61 -3.61 -10.26
C LEU A 47 2.70 -2.78 -9.56
N ALA A 48 3.69 -2.34 -10.33
CA ALA A 48 4.60 -1.27 -9.92
C ALA A 48 3.87 0.08 -9.97
N LEU A 49 3.70 0.73 -8.81
CA LEU A 49 2.98 1.99 -8.70
C LEU A 49 3.77 3.14 -9.29
N ASP A 50 5.02 3.29 -8.89
CA ASP A 50 5.96 4.23 -9.50
C ASP A 50 6.79 3.51 -10.59
N PRO A 51 6.64 3.84 -11.88
CA PRO A 51 7.42 3.19 -12.94
C PRO A 51 8.95 3.34 -12.80
N ASP A 52 9.41 4.40 -12.14
CA ASP A 52 10.83 4.75 -12.07
C ASP A 52 11.49 4.17 -10.81
N LEU A 53 10.72 4.07 -9.71
CA LEU A 53 11.21 3.58 -8.42
C LEU A 53 10.81 2.14 -8.13
N ASP A 54 9.64 1.70 -8.59
CA ASP A 54 9.05 0.41 -8.26
C ASP A 54 9.27 -0.65 -9.36
N ALA A 55 9.87 -0.28 -10.48
CA ALA A 55 10.25 -1.20 -11.55
C ALA A 55 11.76 -1.19 -11.82
N GLY A 56 12.28 -2.36 -12.19
CA GLY A 56 13.69 -2.58 -12.53
C GLY A 56 13.99 -2.30 -14.00
N ALA A 57 12.97 -2.19 -14.84
CA ALA A 57 13.08 -1.77 -16.22
C ALA A 57 11.88 -0.88 -16.58
N GLU A 58 12.11 0.10 -17.46
CA GLU A 58 11.02 0.88 -18.03
C GLU A 58 10.03 -0.04 -18.74
N HIS A 59 8.77 0.02 -18.34
CA HIS A 59 7.70 -0.61 -19.09
C HIS A 59 7.34 0.31 -20.26
N PRO A 60 7.48 -0.15 -21.52
CA PRO A 60 7.29 0.71 -22.70
C PRO A 60 5.85 1.21 -22.87
N ASN A 61 4.89 0.61 -22.17
CA ASN A 61 3.47 0.97 -22.22
C ASN A 61 2.96 1.37 -20.84
N PRO A 62 2.20 2.48 -20.73
CA PRO A 62 1.53 2.85 -19.50
C PRO A 62 0.49 1.79 -19.11
N ASP A 63 0.52 1.34 -17.85
CA ASP A 63 -0.45 0.39 -17.32
C ASP A 63 -1.74 1.12 -16.88
N PRO A 64 -2.89 0.89 -17.54
CA PRO A 64 -4.13 1.58 -17.21
C PRO A 64 -4.71 1.19 -15.84
N SER A 65 -4.30 0.04 -15.27
CA SER A 65 -4.74 -0.38 -13.94
C SER A 65 -4.22 0.54 -12.83
N ARG A 66 -3.06 1.19 -13.04
CA ARG A 66 -2.48 2.15 -12.10
C ARG A 66 -3.42 3.30 -11.80
N ARG A 67 -4.07 3.85 -12.82
CA ARG A 67 -5.06 4.94 -12.64
C ARG A 67 -6.27 4.47 -11.84
N ALA A 68 -6.78 3.27 -12.12
CA ALA A 68 -7.93 2.73 -11.41
C ALA A 68 -7.63 2.51 -9.93
N LEU A 69 -6.43 1.98 -9.62
CA LEU A 69 -5.96 1.82 -8.25
C LEU A 69 -5.77 3.16 -7.55
N ALA A 70 -5.09 4.12 -8.18
CA ALA A 70 -4.86 5.45 -7.60
C ALA A 70 -6.17 6.17 -7.25
N LEU A 71 -7.18 6.10 -8.13
CA LEU A 71 -8.51 6.67 -7.86
C LEU A 71 -9.25 5.96 -6.72
N TRP A 72 -8.98 4.68 -6.48
CA TRP A 72 -9.56 3.96 -5.35
C TRP A 72 -8.86 4.31 -4.04
N LEU A 73 -7.53 4.30 -4.01
CA LEU A 73 -6.74 4.70 -2.84
C LEU A 73 -7.05 6.15 -2.41
N ALA A 74 -7.12 7.08 -3.38
CA ALA A 74 -7.49 8.46 -3.11
C ALA A 74 -8.90 8.61 -2.52
N GLN A 75 -9.85 7.77 -2.94
CA GLN A 75 -11.22 7.79 -2.40
C GLN A 75 -11.25 7.35 -0.92
N LEU A 76 -10.33 6.49 -0.50
CA LEU A 76 -10.22 6.02 0.89
C LEU A 76 -9.36 6.94 1.77
N ASN A 77 -8.74 7.97 1.18
CA ASN A 77 -7.81 8.87 1.85
C ASN A 77 -6.70 8.11 2.60
N VAL A 78 -6.04 7.20 1.87
CA VAL A 78 -4.94 6.39 2.39
C VAL A 78 -3.60 6.75 1.76
N THR A 79 -2.55 6.69 2.57
CA THR A 79 -1.18 6.98 2.19
C THR A 79 -0.28 5.76 2.43
N GLU A 80 0.74 5.61 1.59
CA GLU A 80 1.77 4.59 1.75
C GLU A 80 2.89 5.13 2.66
N PRO A 81 2.99 4.69 3.92
CA PRO A 81 4.00 5.24 4.83
C PRO A 81 5.43 4.91 4.41
N TRP A 82 5.70 3.73 3.84
CA TRP A 82 7.06 3.36 3.45
C TRP A 82 7.63 4.35 2.43
N ARG A 83 6.90 4.67 1.35
CA ARG A 83 7.36 5.66 0.36
C ARG A 83 7.48 7.08 0.92
N LEU A 84 6.68 7.47 1.91
CA LEU A 84 6.88 8.76 2.60
C LEU A 84 8.26 8.86 3.25
N HIS A 85 8.70 7.79 3.92
CA HIS A 85 9.99 7.75 4.63
C HIS A 85 11.17 7.34 3.73
N HIS A 86 10.87 6.74 2.58
CA HIS A 86 11.83 6.25 1.58
C HIS A 86 11.53 6.81 0.18
N PRO A 87 11.56 8.14 -0.03
CA PRO A 87 11.03 8.77 -1.24
C PRO A 87 11.78 8.40 -2.52
N ALA A 88 13.05 8.00 -2.42
CA ALA A 88 13.90 7.67 -3.57
C ALA A 88 14.42 6.22 -3.55
N ASP A 89 14.17 5.46 -2.49
CA ASP A 89 14.74 4.11 -2.37
C ASP A 89 14.02 3.14 -3.30
N LYS A 90 14.79 2.19 -3.83
CA LYS A 90 14.29 1.10 -4.65
C LYS A 90 14.30 -0.19 -3.83
N VAL A 91 13.12 -0.78 -3.66
CA VAL A 91 12.95 -2.11 -3.08
C VAL A 91 12.06 -2.93 -4.00
N TYR A 92 12.44 -4.17 -4.28
CA TYR A 92 11.67 -5.06 -5.15
C TYR A 92 11.16 -6.22 -4.32
N SER A 93 9.83 -6.33 -4.23
CA SER A 93 9.14 -7.26 -3.34
C SER A 93 8.57 -8.48 -4.06
N GLY A 94 8.45 -8.44 -5.39
CA GLY A 94 7.85 -9.51 -6.18
C GLY A 94 8.64 -10.83 -6.22
N PRO A 95 8.30 -11.75 -7.13
CA PRO A 95 8.90 -13.07 -7.19
C PRO A 95 10.38 -13.02 -7.59
N LEU A 96 11.14 -14.08 -7.28
CA LEU A 96 12.57 -14.19 -7.63
C LEU A 96 12.77 -14.49 -9.14
N PRO A 97 13.73 -13.84 -9.84
CA PRO A 97 14.53 -12.70 -9.39
C PRO A 97 13.69 -11.42 -9.31
N ARG A 98 13.81 -10.68 -8.20
CA ARG A 98 12.95 -9.53 -7.92
C ARG A 98 13.34 -8.35 -8.79
N VAL A 99 12.41 -7.92 -9.62
CA VAL A 99 12.58 -6.75 -10.51
C VAL A 99 11.53 -5.68 -10.27
N ASN A 100 10.47 -5.96 -9.52
CA ASN A 100 9.39 -5.00 -9.25
C ASN A 100 9.01 -4.99 -7.76
N ARG A 101 8.54 -3.85 -7.27
CA ARG A 101 7.76 -3.70 -6.04
C ARG A 101 6.30 -3.94 -6.37
N LEU A 102 5.71 -4.97 -5.78
CA LEU A 102 4.33 -5.39 -6.05
C LEU A 102 3.48 -5.41 -4.78
N ASP A 103 4.12 -5.44 -3.61
CA ASP A 103 3.50 -5.57 -2.30
C ASP A 103 3.53 -4.24 -1.57
N TYR A 104 2.36 -3.75 -1.20
CA TYR A 104 2.19 -2.42 -0.60
C TYR A 104 1.27 -2.49 0.61
N ILE A 105 1.46 -1.55 1.53
CA ILE A 105 0.56 -1.27 2.65
C ILE A 105 0.27 0.23 2.62
N PHE A 106 -1.02 0.57 2.61
CA PHE A 106 -1.53 1.93 2.77
C PHE A 106 -2.38 2.00 4.03
N LEU A 107 -2.32 3.13 4.70
CA LEU A 107 -3.09 3.41 5.90
C LEU A 107 -3.84 4.73 5.71
N SER A 108 -5.01 4.87 6.33
CA SER A 108 -5.67 6.19 6.41
C SER A 108 -4.70 7.26 6.88
N ASP A 109 -4.76 8.45 6.30
CA ASP A 109 -3.80 9.53 6.57
C ASP A 109 -3.70 9.88 8.06
N GLU A 110 -4.83 9.88 8.79
CA GLU A 110 -4.85 10.08 10.23
C GLU A 110 -4.08 8.97 10.97
N THR A 111 -4.17 7.73 10.48
CA THR A 111 -3.41 6.61 11.06
C THR A 111 -1.91 6.76 10.85
N VAL A 112 -1.51 7.23 9.66
CA VAL A 112 -0.10 7.55 9.39
C VAL A 112 0.37 8.67 10.33
N THR A 113 -0.40 9.74 10.43
CA THR A 113 -0.04 10.93 11.21
C THR A 113 0.10 10.64 12.71
N ASP A 114 -0.85 9.88 13.26
CA ASP A 114 -1.03 9.79 14.70
C ASP A 114 -0.40 8.53 15.32
N PHE A 115 -0.14 7.50 14.52
CA PHE A 115 0.25 6.17 15.04
C PHE A 115 1.41 5.53 14.30
N TYR A 116 1.89 6.05 13.16
CA TYR A 116 3.01 5.44 12.45
C TYR A 116 4.30 5.42 13.29
N LEU A 117 5.00 4.28 13.31
CA LEU A 117 6.32 4.14 13.91
C LEU A 117 7.39 3.80 12.87
N ASP A 118 7.17 2.75 12.09
CA ASP A 118 8.14 2.26 11.10
C ASP A 118 7.47 1.44 9.99
N SER A 119 8.17 1.21 8.87
CA SER A 119 7.77 0.27 7.83
C SER A 119 8.98 -0.30 7.12
N GLY A 120 8.91 -1.57 6.72
CA GLY A 120 10.01 -2.19 6.00
C GLY A 120 9.64 -3.44 5.24
N TYR A 121 10.62 -3.97 4.51
CA TYR A 121 10.50 -5.22 3.77
C TYR A 121 11.51 -6.23 4.31
N SER A 122 11.07 -7.47 4.49
CA SER A 122 11.91 -8.55 5.01
C SER A 122 11.64 -9.85 4.28
N VAL A 123 12.67 -10.70 4.15
CA VAL A 123 12.47 -12.08 3.70
C VAL A 123 11.67 -12.82 4.76
N TRP A 124 10.62 -13.53 4.35
CA TRP A 124 9.86 -14.40 5.23
C TRP A 124 9.94 -15.83 4.71
N GLU A 125 10.56 -16.72 5.50
CA GLU A 125 10.86 -18.11 5.07
C GLU A 125 9.62 -18.89 4.62
N ASN A 126 8.45 -18.57 5.17
CA ASN A 126 7.17 -19.21 4.84
C ASN A 126 6.27 -18.34 3.92
N GLY A 127 6.76 -17.17 3.50
CA GLY A 127 6.00 -16.16 2.75
C GLY A 127 6.01 -16.33 1.24
N GLY A 128 6.66 -17.38 0.72
CA GLY A 128 6.82 -17.61 -0.70
C GLY A 128 8.04 -16.89 -1.28
N ASP A 129 7.97 -16.55 -2.57
CA ASP A 129 9.05 -15.90 -3.32
C ASP A 129 9.03 -14.36 -3.24
N HIS A 130 8.04 -13.78 -2.57
CA HIS A 130 7.94 -12.34 -2.31
C HIS A 130 8.69 -11.92 -1.03
N LEU A 131 8.95 -10.61 -0.90
CA LEU A 131 9.30 -10.01 0.40
C LEU A 131 8.01 -9.72 1.18
N ALA A 132 8.05 -9.90 2.50
CA ALA A 132 6.97 -9.45 3.38
C ALA A 132 7.11 -7.95 3.65
N HIS A 133 6.08 -7.17 3.32
CA HIS A 133 5.94 -5.78 3.74
C HIS A 133 5.32 -5.73 5.13
N HIS A 134 5.86 -4.92 6.04
CA HIS A 134 5.28 -4.65 7.35
C HIS A 134 5.18 -3.15 7.63
N VAL A 135 4.27 -2.79 8.52
CA VAL A 135 4.17 -1.47 9.14
C VAL A 135 3.99 -1.66 10.64
N GLU A 136 4.70 -0.86 11.42
CA GLU A 136 4.59 -0.79 12.87
C GLU A 136 3.77 0.43 13.28
N LEU A 137 2.82 0.21 14.19
CA LEU A 137 1.94 1.26 14.70
C LEU A 137 2.01 1.33 16.22
N SER A 138 1.98 2.55 16.75
CA SER A 138 1.89 2.81 18.18
C SER A 138 0.52 2.41 18.71
N SER A 139 0.51 1.86 19.94
CA SER A 139 -0.73 1.64 20.69
C SER A 139 -1.30 2.93 21.30
N TRP A 140 -0.55 4.04 21.23
CA TRP A 140 -0.88 5.33 21.81
C TRP A 140 -0.90 6.41 20.73
N HIS A 141 -1.85 7.32 20.86
CA HIS A 141 -1.92 8.50 19.99
C HIS A 141 -0.69 9.39 20.24
N HIS A 142 0.01 9.75 19.17
CA HIS A 142 1.03 10.79 19.22
C HIS A 142 0.33 12.15 19.05
N PRO A 143 0.35 13.04 20.06
CA PRO A 143 -0.16 14.39 19.87
C PRO A 143 0.69 15.06 18.78
N THR A 144 0.06 15.51 17.69
CA THR A 144 0.74 16.23 16.62
C THR A 144 1.42 17.48 17.19
N GLY A 145 2.75 17.53 17.10
CA GLY A 145 3.54 18.55 17.79
C GLY A 145 5.05 18.47 17.60
N THR A 146 5.54 18.02 16.44
CA THR A 146 6.86 18.40 15.92
C THR A 146 6.85 18.17 14.41
N GLU A 147 7.16 19.23 13.67
CA GLU A 147 7.24 19.29 12.21
C GLU A 147 8.22 18.26 11.65
N PHE A 148 7.88 17.67 10.49
CA PHE A 148 8.81 16.93 9.63
C PHE A 148 9.71 17.88 8.87
#